data_AF-A0A7S1WBW2-F1
#
_entry.id   AF-A0A7S1WBW2-F1
#
_cell.length_a   1.000
_cell.length_b   1.000
_cell.length_c   1.000
_cell.angle_alpha   90.00
_cell.angle_beta   90.00
_cell.angle_gamma   90.00
#
_symmetry.space_group_name_H-M   'P 1'
#
loop_
_entity.id
_entity.type
_entity.pdbx_description
1 polymer ?
#
loop_
_entity_poly.entity_id
_entity_poly.type
_entity_poly.pdbx_seq_one_letter_code
_entity_poly.pdbx_strand_id
1 'polypeptide(L)'
;MVSPMRIAREADATPGSGKAKFLSEYLTWRGVSYAWCFHFPMAASGCSLAQLPRWASETLRQHAADARPALKSREALAEARSGDPGWDGMQRYLRETGELHNNARMGWGCALVKWAASPEDALRMLLDLNNTFALDGHAPPSYGGLLGCLGLFGGPKGDSPISGKVSLRYPKPKYAGMPSKIADLVADSPSLPSTMGGFGQVMGGAAAAPTTTASPLAAAFARAWTDGQLCSTQVLATIDLDSDSELLHSAGQGAMAGESPPKRGKRWQRVALQEAACR
;
A
#
# COMPACT_ATOMS: atom_id res chain seq x y z
N MET A 1 -6.19 4.81 19.04
CA MET A 1 -5.21 5.61 18.25
C MET A 1 -3.88 5.63 18.97
N VAL A 2 -2.77 5.30 18.30
CA VAL A 2 -1.42 5.28 18.91
C VAL A 2 -0.63 6.51 18.46
N SER A 3 0.16 7.10 19.36
CA SER A 3 1.00 8.26 19.05
C SER A 3 2.14 7.87 18.10
N PRO A 4 2.34 8.58 16.97
CA PRO A 4 3.47 8.33 16.09
C PRO A 4 4.83 8.51 16.77
N MET A 5 4.94 9.47 17.68
CA MET A 5 6.20 9.72 18.41
C MET A 5 6.52 8.59 19.38
N ARG A 6 5.49 7.93 19.93
CA ARG A 6 5.68 6.72 20.75
C ARG A 6 6.24 5.57 19.92
N ILE A 7 5.63 5.29 18.77
CA ILE A 7 6.08 4.22 17.86
C ILE A 7 7.51 4.46 17.39
N ALA A 8 7.84 5.70 17.01
CA ALA A 8 9.21 6.03 16.57
C ALA A 8 10.25 5.81 17.67
N ARG A 9 9.94 6.21 18.91
CA ARG A 9 10.84 6.00 20.06
C ARG A 9 11.04 4.52 20.38
N GLU A 10 9.96 3.74 20.37
CA GLU A 10 10.01 2.29 20.63
C GLU A 10 10.77 1.55 19.51
N ALA A 11 10.57 1.96 18.24
CA ALA A 11 11.29 1.40 17.11
C ALA A 11 12.80 1.72 17.16
N ASP A 12 13.19 2.92 17.59
CA ASP A 12 14.61 3.28 17.71
C ASP A 12 15.32 2.52 18.85
N ALA A 13 14.61 2.29 19.96
CA ALA A 13 15.10 1.52 21.10
C ALA A 13 15.21 0.01 20.80
N THR A 14 14.53 -0.48 19.77
CA THR A 14 14.53 -1.90 19.41
C THR A 14 15.79 -2.29 18.64
N PRO A 15 16.50 -3.37 19.02
CA PRO A 15 17.63 -3.89 18.25
C PRO A 15 17.19 -4.41 16.88
N GLY A 16 17.97 -4.12 15.83
CA GLY A 16 17.73 -4.68 14.50
C GLY A 16 18.28 -3.82 13.37
N SER A 17 18.61 -4.45 12.24
CA SER A 17 19.12 -3.76 11.05
C SER A 17 18.03 -2.97 10.30
N GLY A 18 16.75 -3.31 10.49
CA GLY A 18 15.62 -2.68 9.81
C GLY A 18 15.21 -1.30 10.36
N LYS A 19 15.69 -0.91 11.55
CA LYS A 19 15.20 0.28 12.26
C LYS A 19 15.42 1.58 11.49
N ALA A 20 16.58 1.75 10.86
CA ALA A 20 16.91 2.97 10.12
C ALA A 20 15.99 3.17 8.91
N LYS A 21 15.70 2.10 8.17
CA LYS A 21 14.77 2.12 7.04
C LYS A 21 13.35 2.43 7.52
N PHE A 22 12.90 1.77 8.58
CA PHE A 22 11.59 2.04 9.18
C PHE A 22 11.44 3.50 9.60
N LEU A 23 12.39 4.04 10.37
CA LEU A 23 12.35 5.42 10.84
C LEU A 23 12.40 6.44 9.69
N SER A 24 13.13 6.14 8.62
CA SER A 24 13.13 6.97 7.41
C SER A 24 11.74 7.05 6.76
N GLU A 25 11.07 5.92 6.55
CA GLU A 25 9.69 5.90 6.04
C GLU A 25 8.71 6.56 7.02
N TYR A 26 8.84 6.23 8.30
CA TYR A 26 7.87 6.59 9.32
C TYR A 26 7.95 8.04 9.79
N LEU A 27 9.15 8.62 9.85
CA LEU A 27 9.35 10.02 10.24
C LEU A 27 9.56 10.91 9.02
N THR A 28 10.50 10.57 8.14
CA THR A 28 10.88 11.45 7.02
C THR A 28 9.81 11.47 5.95
N TRP A 29 9.46 10.34 5.34
CA TRP A 29 8.52 10.32 4.22
C TRP A 29 7.09 10.68 4.65
N ARG A 30 6.66 10.19 5.82
CA ARG A 30 5.43 10.66 6.47
C ARG A 30 5.46 12.17 6.70
N GLY A 31 6.50 12.68 7.36
CA GLY A 31 6.63 14.08 7.73
C GLY A 31 6.68 15.03 6.52
N VAL A 32 7.42 14.66 5.47
CA VAL A 32 7.47 15.39 4.20
C VAL A 32 6.09 15.50 3.57
N SER A 33 5.28 14.43 3.62
CA SER A 33 3.92 14.45 3.07
C SER A 33 2.99 15.39 3.86
N TYR A 34 3.13 15.44 5.19
CA TYR A 34 2.43 16.43 6.03
C TYR A 34 2.86 17.86 5.73
N ALA A 35 4.18 18.12 5.69
CA ALA A 35 4.72 19.44 5.38
C ALA A 35 4.25 19.90 3.99
N TRP A 36 4.27 19.00 3.02
CA TRP A 36 3.80 19.30 1.67
C TRP A 36 2.31 19.64 1.64
N CYS A 37 1.43 18.85 2.26
CA CYS A 37 -0.01 19.17 2.31
C CYS A 37 -0.31 20.47 3.07
N PHE A 38 0.53 20.84 4.04
CA PHE A 38 0.43 22.10 4.77
C PHE A 38 0.79 23.31 3.89
N HIS A 39 1.86 23.21 3.10
CA HIS A 39 2.33 24.31 2.25
C HIS A 39 1.62 24.42 0.90
N PHE A 40 1.05 23.31 0.40
CA PHE A 40 0.37 23.24 -0.89
C PHE A 40 -1.11 22.91 -0.66
N PRO A 41 -1.95 23.92 -0.37
CA PRO A 41 -3.35 23.70 -0.05
C PRO A 41 -4.09 23.05 -1.21
N MET A 42 -5.06 22.21 -0.86
CA MET A 42 -5.86 21.46 -1.82
C MET A 42 -7.28 22.03 -1.86
N ALA A 43 -7.92 21.96 -3.02
CA ALA A 43 -9.33 22.31 -3.13
C ALA A 43 -10.19 21.32 -2.33
N ALA A 44 -11.42 21.71 -2.00
CA ALA A 44 -12.39 20.81 -1.35
C ALA A 44 -12.64 19.52 -2.17
N SER A 45 -12.47 19.60 -3.50
CA SER A 45 -12.55 18.46 -4.43
C SER A 45 -11.34 17.52 -4.41
N GLY A 46 -10.30 17.81 -3.61
CA GLY A 46 -9.10 16.97 -3.47
C GLY A 46 -7.88 17.46 -4.25
N CYS A 47 -6.99 16.53 -4.62
CA CYS A 47 -5.76 16.86 -5.35
C CYS A 47 -6.04 17.19 -6.82
N SER A 48 -5.14 17.98 -7.40
CA SER A 48 -5.07 18.31 -8.81
C SER A 48 -3.62 18.20 -9.30
N LEU A 49 -3.40 18.27 -10.60
CA LEU A 49 -2.04 18.28 -11.17
C LEU A 49 -1.26 19.56 -10.86
N ALA A 50 -1.92 20.64 -10.40
CA ALA A 50 -1.26 21.89 -10.03
C ALA A 50 -0.34 21.75 -8.80
N GLN A 51 -0.53 20.68 -8.04
CA GLN A 51 0.28 20.29 -6.89
C GLN A 51 1.57 19.56 -7.27
N LEU A 52 1.68 19.08 -8.51
CA LEU A 52 2.89 18.46 -8.98
C LEU A 52 3.95 19.52 -9.29
N PRO A 53 5.25 19.16 -9.20
CA PRO A 53 6.30 19.99 -9.77
C PRO A 53 6.01 20.33 -11.23
N ARG A 54 6.34 21.55 -11.64
CA ARG A 54 6.05 22.06 -13.00
C ARG A 54 6.46 21.04 -14.09
N TRP A 55 7.68 20.50 -14.00
CA TRP A 55 8.20 19.51 -14.94
C TRP A 55 7.30 18.27 -15.11
N ALA A 56 6.71 17.78 -14.01
CA ALA A 56 5.88 16.58 -14.00
C ALA A 56 4.50 16.87 -14.59
N SER A 57 3.88 17.98 -14.20
CA SER A 57 2.59 18.38 -14.77
C SER A 57 2.68 18.72 -16.25
N GLU A 58 3.78 19.33 -16.71
CA GLU A 58 3.99 19.68 -18.12
C GLU A 58 4.23 18.45 -18.98
N THR A 59 5.09 17.51 -18.54
CA THR A 59 5.35 16.30 -19.33
C THR A 59 4.09 15.43 -19.44
N LEU A 60 3.31 15.28 -18.36
CA LEU A 60 2.03 14.55 -18.43
C LEU A 60 1.04 15.21 -19.40
N ARG A 61 0.97 16.54 -19.44
CA ARG A 61 0.11 17.28 -20.38
C ARG A 61 0.59 17.16 -21.82
N GLN A 62 1.89 17.19 -22.06
CA GLN A 62 2.47 17.01 -23.40
C GLN A 62 2.10 15.65 -24.00
N HIS A 63 2.05 14.61 -23.17
CA HIS A 63 1.69 13.25 -23.56
C HIS A 63 0.20 12.93 -23.38
N ALA A 64 -0.66 13.93 -23.13
CA ALA A 64 -2.08 13.69 -22.89
C ALA A 64 -2.78 13.09 -24.12
N ALA A 65 -2.33 13.46 -25.33
CA ALA A 65 -2.86 13.00 -26.61
C ALA A 65 -2.28 11.65 -27.08
N ASP A 66 -1.33 11.07 -26.33
CA ASP A 66 -0.72 9.80 -26.71
C ASP A 66 -1.76 8.67 -26.71
N ALA A 67 -1.66 7.80 -27.71
CA ALA A 67 -2.52 6.64 -27.84
C ALA A 67 -2.31 5.69 -26.65
N ARG A 68 -3.40 5.32 -25.98
CA ARG A 68 -3.38 4.42 -24.84
C ARG A 68 -3.84 3.03 -25.25
N PRO A 69 -3.14 1.96 -24.86
CA PRO A 69 -3.47 0.59 -25.29
C PRO A 69 -4.89 0.15 -24.92
N ALA A 70 -5.35 0.56 -23.73
CA ALA A 70 -6.70 0.28 -23.27
C ALA A 70 -7.12 1.30 -22.22
N LEU A 71 -8.28 1.93 -22.42
CA LEU A 71 -8.94 2.70 -21.38
C LEU A 71 -9.72 1.75 -20.48
N LYS A 72 -9.65 1.97 -19.16
CA LYS A 72 -10.36 1.14 -18.17
C LYS A 72 -11.36 2.02 -17.43
N SER A 73 -12.57 1.49 -17.24
CA SER A 73 -13.56 2.19 -16.41
C SER A 73 -13.19 2.06 -14.93
N ARG A 74 -13.65 3.02 -14.14
CA ARG A 74 -13.46 3.03 -12.68
C ARG A 74 -14.02 1.75 -12.04
N GLU A 75 -15.16 1.29 -12.52
CA GLU A 75 -15.87 0.11 -12.02
C GLU A 75 -15.10 -1.17 -12.33
N ALA A 76 -14.53 -1.28 -13.53
CA ALA A 76 -13.67 -2.41 -13.89
C ALA A 76 -12.41 -2.46 -13.02
N LEU A 77 -11.80 -1.31 -12.77
CA LEU A 77 -10.63 -1.21 -11.90
C LEU A 77 -10.99 -1.51 -10.43
N ALA A 78 -12.10 -0.97 -9.91
CA ALA A 78 -12.56 -1.25 -8.55
C ALA A 78 -12.78 -2.76 -8.30
N GLU A 79 -13.26 -3.48 -9.32
CA GLU A 79 -13.48 -4.93 -9.30
C GLU A 79 -12.26 -5.78 -9.66
N ALA A 80 -11.08 -5.17 -9.80
CA ALA A 80 -9.85 -5.87 -10.20
C ALA A 80 -10.00 -6.66 -11.50
N ARG A 81 -10.55 -5.98 -12.51
CA ARG A 81 -10.72 -6.45 -13.90
C ARG A 81 -9.93 -5.57 -14.87
N SER A 82 -8.70 -5.20 -14.50
CA SER A 82 -7.79 -4.46 -15.38
C SER A 82 -7.25 -5.35 -16.51
N GLY A 83 -7.18 -6.67 -16.31
CA GLY A 83 -6.58 -7.61 -17.25
C GLY A 83 -5.06 -7.75 -17.08
N ASP A 84 -4.45 -6.98 -16.19
CA ASP A 84 -3.09 -7.24 -15.68
C ASP A 84 -3.21 -8.08 -14.40
N PRO A 85 -2.76 -9.35 -14.40
CA PRO A 85 -2.91 -10.23 -13.24
C PRO A 85 -2.21 -9.72 -11.98
N GLY A 86 -1.08 -9.03 -12.12
CA GLY A 86 -0.34 -8.46 -11.00
C GLY A 86 -1.09 -7.30 -10.38
N TRP A 87 -1.65 -6.41 -11.20
CA TRP A 87 -2.49 -5.30 -10.74
C TRP A 87 -3.79 -5.78 -10.11
N ASP A 88 -4.47 -6.73 -10.76
CA ASP A 88 -5.71 -7.30 -10.28
C ASP A 88 -5.52 -8.01 -8.93
N GLY A 89 -4.38 -8.70 -8.75
CA GLY A 89 -4.01 -9.29 -7.46
C GLY A 89 -3.84 -8.24 -6.35
N MET A 90 -3.14 -7.14 -6.62
CA MET A 90 -2.98 -6.04 -5.65
C MET A 90 -4.32 -5.37 -5.32
N GLN A 91 -5.17 -5.14 -6.31
CA GLN A 91 -6.45 -4.48 -6.11
C GLN A 91 -7.43 -5.34 -5.31
N ARG A 92 -7.51 -6.65 -5.58
CA ARG A 92 -8.29 -7.58 -4.74
C ARG A 92 -7.78 -7.56 -3.31
N TYR A 93 -6.47 -7.67 -3.14
CA TYR A 93 -5.86 -7.63 -1.81
C TYR A 93 -6.20 -6.35 -1.06
N LEU A 94 -6.06 -5.18 -1.70
CA LEU A 94 -6.40 -3.89 -1.11
C LEU A 94 -7.90 -3.81 -0.74
N ARG A 95 -8.79 -4.30 -1.59
CA ARG A 95 -10.24 -4.28 -1.33
C ARG A 95 -10.63 -5.14 -0.12
N GLU A 96 -10.05 -6.33 0.02
CA GLU A 96 -10.42 -7.25 1.09
C GLU A 96 -9.76 -6.89 2.43
N THR A 97 -8.50 -6.44 2.41
CA THR A 97 -7.70 -6.17 3.63
C THR A 97 -7.70 -4.71 4.06
N GLY A 98 -7.95 -3.79 3.12
CA GLY A 98 -7.85 -2.35 3.37
C GLY A 98 -6.43 -1.82 3.41
N GLU A 99 -5.41 -2.65 3.14
CA GLU A 99 -4.01 -2.26 3.18
C GLU A 99 -3.28 -2.68 1.90
N LEU A 100 -2.28 -1.90 1.50
CA LEU A 100 -1.39 -2.28 0.41
C LEU A 100 0.03 -1.81 0.71
N HIS A 101 0.97 -2.76 0.74
CA HIS A 101 2.37 -2.46 1.04
C HIS A 101 2.93 -1.40 0.07
N ASN A 102 3.72 -0.45 0.59
CA ASN A 102 4.18 0.72 -0.17
C ASN A 102 4.86 0.37 -1.52
N ASN A 103 5.73 -0.65 -1.54
CA ASN A 103 6.39 -1.10 -2.78
C ASN A 103 5.40 -1.59 -3.85
N ALA A 104 4.28 -2.21 -3.42
CA ALA A 104 3.22 -2.66 -4.32
C ALA A 104 2.36 -1.47 -4.77
N ARG A 105 2.03 -0.57 -3.83
CA ARG A 105 1.25 0.66 -4.07
C ARG A 105 1.84 1.55 -5.16
N MET A 106 3.17 1.65 -5.26
CA MET A 106 3.80 2.41 -6.36
C MET A 106 3.54 1.80 -7.75
N GLY A 107 3.61 0.48 -7.89
CA GLY A 107 3.31 -0.19 -9.17
C GLY A 107 1.82 -0.16 -9.49
N TRP A 108 0.98 -0.34 -8.47
CA TRP A 108 -0.48 -0.21 -8.55
C TRP A 108 -0.88 1.19 -9.01
N GLY A 109 -0.31 2.23 -8.41
CA GLY A 109 -0.67 3.62 -8.69
C GLY A 109 -0.15 4.10 -10.05
N CYS A 110 1.12 3.84 -10.38
CA CYS A 110 1.69 4.25 -11.67
C CYS A 110 0.97 3.60 -12.87
N ALA A 111 0.43 2.38 -12.73
CA ALA A 111 -0.28 1.70 -13.81
C ALA A 111 -1.51 2.47 -14.30
N LEU A 112 -2.19 3.20 -13.41
CA LEU A 112 -3.44 3.92 -13.72
C LEU A 112 -3.24 5.01 -14.79
N VAL A 113 -2.04 5.60 -14.89
CA VAL A 113 -1.72 6.62 -15.91
C VAL A 113 -1.91 6.08 -17.33
N LYS A 114 -1.68 4.78 -17.54
CA LYS A 114 -1.82 4.12 -18.85
C LYS A 114 -3.26 3.82 -19.23
N TRP A 115 -4.14 3.76 -18.25
CA TRP A 115 -5.52 3.29 -18.41
C TRP A 115 -6.56 4.41 -18.30
N ALA A 116 -6.11 5.63 -18.01
CA ALA A 116 -6.93 6.83 -17.93
C ALA A 116 -6.92 7.61 -19.24
N ALA A 117 -8.04 8.25 -19.61
CA ALA A 117 -8.10 9.06 -20.83
C ALA A 117 -7.20 10.30 -20.79
N SER A 118 -6.99 10.85 -19.58
CA SER A 118 -6.18 12.04 -19.32
C SER A 118 -5.38 11.90 -18.03
N PRO A 119 -4.32 12.69 -17.82
CA PRO A 119 -3.62 12.75 -16.53
C PRO A 119 -4.55 13.15 -15.37
N GLU A 120 -5.53 14.03 -15.61
CA GLU A 120 -6.55 14.42 -14.65
C GLU A 120 -7.46 13.23 -14.28
N ASP A 121 -7.89 12.43 -15.27
CA ASP A 121 -8.64 11.20 -15.02
C ASP A 121 -7.81 10.16 -14.26
N ALA A 122 -6.50 10.08 -14.54
CA ALA A 122 -5.60 9.18 -13.82
C ALA A 122 -5.55 9.55 -12.33
N LEU A 123 -5.39 10.85 -12.04
CA LEU A 123 -5.40 11.35 -10.67
C LEU A 123 -6.75 11.11 -9.99
N ARG A 124 -7.86 11.37 -10.68
CA ARG A 124 -9.21 11.11 -10.14
C ARG A 124 -9.40 9.65 -9.80
N MET A 125 -9.02 8.73 -10.69
CA MET A 125 -9.11 7.28 -10.43
C MET A 125 -8.18 6.83 -9.29
N LEU A 126 -6.95 7.37 -9.22
CA LEU A 126 -6.02 7.13 -8.12
C LEU A 126 -6.63 7.49 -6.77
N LEU A 127 -7.14 8.72 -6.65
CA LEU A 127 -7.77 9.22 -5.44
C LEU A 127 -8.99 8.39 -5.08
N ASP A 128 -9.89 8.17 -6.05
CA ASP A 128 -11.13 7.44 -5.85
C ASP A 128 -10.87 6.03 -5.32
N LEU A 129 -10.01 5.25 -6.00
CA LEU A 129 -9.74 3.86 -5.61
C LEU A 129 -9.05 3.80 -4.25
N ASN A 130 -8.02 4.62 -4.03
CA ASN A 130 -7.31 4.63 -2.77
C ASN A 130 -8.22 5.02 -1.60
N ASN A 131 -8.96 6.10 -1.74
CA ASN A 131 -9.82 6.61 -0.68
C ASN A 131 -11.05 5.71 -0.42
N THR A 132 -11.48 4.93 -1.41
CA THR A 132 -12.57 3.96 -1.24
C THR A 132 -12.10 2.72 -0.46
N PHE A 133 -10.90 2.21 -0.76
CA PHE A 133 -10.48 0.89 -0.28
C PHE A 133 -9.40 0.93 0.82
N ALA A 134 -8.55 1.95 0.87
CA ALA A 134 -7.44 1.99 1.80
C ALA A 134 -7.87 2.54 3.17
N LEU A 135 -7.61 1.79 4.24
CA LEU A 135 -7.85 2.22 5.63
C LEU A 135 -6.96 3.41 6.03
N ASP A 136 -5.78 3.53 5.41
CA ASP A 136 -4.86 4.65 5.56
C ASP A 136 -5.06 5.75 4.48
N GLY A 137 -6.20 5.72 3.78
CA GLY A 137 -6.63 6.74 2.83
C GLY A 137 -6.95 8.09 3.49
N HIS A 138 -7.29 9.10 2.67
CA HIS A 138 -7.65 10.45 3.13
C HIS A 138 -6.63 11.14 4.08
N ALA A 139 -5.38 10.68 4.11
CA ALA A 139 -4.33 11.20 4.97
C ALA A 139 -3.20 11.85 4.14
N PRO A 140 -2.47 12.85 4.68
CA PRO A 140 -1.35 13.48 3.97
C PRO A 140 -0.32 12.50 3.38
N PRO A 141 0.13 11.44 4.09
CA PRO A 141 1.02 10.43 3.50
C PRO A 141 0.41 9.67 2.33
N SER A 142 -0.91 9.48 2.34
CA SER A 142 -1.65 8.85 1.24
C SER A 142 -1.61 9.75 0.00
N TYR A 143 -1.95 11.03 0.14
CA TYR A 143 -1.86 12.00 -0.96
C TYR A 143 -0.43 12.15 -1.49
N GLY A 144 0.57 12.21 -0.61
CA GLY A 144 1.98 12.25 -0.97
C GLY A 144 2.41 11.05 -1.82
N GLY A 145 1.99 9.84 -1.45
CA GLY A 145 2.27 8.62 -2.21
C GLY A 145 1.56 8.57 -3.57
N LEU A 146 0.29 8.98 -3.63
CA LEU A 146 -0.49 9.01 -4.87
C LEU A 146 0.07 10.03 -5.87
N LEU A 147 0.36 11.25 -5.42
CA LEU A 147 1.03 12.26 -6.25
C LEU A 147 2.46 11.85 -6.59
N GLY A 148 3.12 11.08 -5.73
CA GLY A 148 4.43 10.49 -6.01
C GLY A 148 4.41 9.55 -7.22
N CYS A 149 3.30 8.85 -7.46
CA CYS A 149 3.11 8.05 -8.68
C CYS A 149 3.06 8.91 -9.96
N LEU A 150 2.78 10.21 -9.82
CA LEU A 150 2.71 11.20 -10.90
C LEU A 150 3.92 12.15 -10.94
N GLY A 151 4.96 11.89 -10.13
CA GLY A 151 6.22 12.64 -10.15
C GLY A 151 6.49 13.56 -8.96
N LEU A 152 5.61 13.63 -7.96
CA LEU A 152 5.92 14.33 -6.71
C LEU A 152 7.08 13.65 -5.97
N PHE A 153 7.97 14.45 -5.36
CA PHE A 153 9.20 14.00 -4.68
C PHE A 153 10.20 13.19 -5.53
N GLY A 154 9.94 13.05 -6.83
CA GLY A 154 10.83 12.43 -7.81
C GLY A 154 11.57 13.45 -8.65
N GLY A 155 12.52 12.96 -9.44
CA GLY A 155 13.16 13.70 -10.53
C GLY A 155 12.77 13.14 -11.90
N PRO A 156 12.93 13.91 -12.98
CA PRO A 156 12.63 13.47 -14.33
C PRO A 156 13.46 12.24 -14.72
N LYS A 157 12.84 11.32 -15.46
CA LYS A 157 13.45 10.13 -16.06
C LYS A 157 13.53 10.27 -17.58
N GLY A 158 13.88 9.17 -18.25
CA GLY A 158 13.81 9.09 -19.71
C GLY A 158 12.39 9.34 -20.20
N ASP A 159 12.31 9.98 -21.35
CA ASP A 159 11.03 10.30 -21.98
C ASP A 159 10.37 9.03 -22.56
N SER A 160 9.06 8.92 -22.44
CA SER A 160 8.31 7.72 -22.81
C SER A 160 6.87 8.07 -23.19
N PRO A 161 6.24 7.35 -24.13
CA PRO A 161 4.84 7.58 -24.45
C PRO A 161 3.94 7.47 -23.21
N ILE A 162 2.91 8.32 -23.15
CA ILE A 162 1.88 8.44 -22.11
C ILE A 162 2.40 9.08 -20.81
N SER A 163 3.52 8.64 -20.25
CA SER A 163 4.06 9.16 -18.98
C SER A 163 5.06 10.30 -19.12
N GLY A 164 5.58 10.51 -20.32
CA GLY A 164 6.70 11.41 -20.55
C GLY A 164 7.88 11.07 -19.66
N LYS A 165 8.35 12.06 -18.90
CA LYS A 165 9.48 11.94 -17.97
C LYS A 165 9.10 11.44 -16.57
N VAL A 166 7.83 11.12 -16.31
CA VAL A 166 7.40 10.52 -15.04
C VAL A 166 7.80 9.04 -15.02
N SER A 167 8.38 8.59 -13.91
CA SER A 167 8.76 7.19 -13.76
C SER A 167 7.53 6.29 -13.63
N LEU A 168 7.27 5.46 -14.62
CA LEU A 168 6.27 4.39 -14.50
C LEU A 168 6.88 3.13 -13.89
N ARG A 169 6.32 2.72 -12.75
CA ARG A 169 6.56 1.40 -12.18
C ARG A 169 5.45 0.44 -12.61
N TYR A 170 5.84 -0.77 -12.98
CA TYR A 170 4.91 -1.80 -13.42
C TYR A 170 4.50 -2.72 -12.26
N PRO A 171 3.23 -3.13 -12.20
CA PRO A 171 2.79 -4.25 -11.38
C PRO A 171 3.69 -5.47 -11.61
N LYS A 172 4.28 -6.02 -10.54
CA LYS A 172 5.09 -7.23 -10.65
C LYS A 172 4.15 -8.45 -10.77
N PRO A 173 4.43 -9.43 -11.64
CA PRO A 173 3.59 -10.63 -11.79
C PRO A 173 3.38 -11.41 -10.47
N LYS A 174 4.37 -11.38 -9.57
CA LYS A 174 4.29 -12.02 -8.24
C LYS A 174 3.10 -11.54 -7.40
N TYR A 175 2.59 -10.34 -7.65
CA TYR A 175 1.47 -9.79 -6.91
C TYR A 175 0.12 -10.42 -7.27
N ALA A 176 0.03 -11.19 -8.36
CA ALA A 176 -1.16 -11.96 -8.70
C ALA A 176 -1.55 -12.94 -7.57
N GLY A 177 -0.56 -13.44 -6.81
CA GLY A 177 -0.76 -14.33 -5.67
C GLY A 177 -1.02 -13.62 -4.34
N MET A 178 -1.07 -12.28 -4.26
CA MET A 178 -1.35 -11.59 -2.99
C MET A 178 -2.65 -12.05 -2.32
N PRO A 179 -3.77 -12.26 -3.03
CA PRO A 179 -5.03 -12.65 -2.40
C PRO A 179 -4.98 -13.99 -1.65
N SER A 180 -4.07 -14.91 -2.01
CA SER A 180 -3.97 -16.19 -1.29
C SER A 180 -3.51 -16.02 0.15
N LYS A 181 -2.81 -14.92 0.47
CA LYS A 181 -2.32 -14.62 1.82
C LYS A 181 -3.39 -14.06 2.74
N ILE A 182 -4.56 -13.70 2.23
CA ILE A 182 -5.64 -13.09 3.02
C ILE A 182 -6.14 -14.07 4.08
N ALA A 183 -6.30 -15.35 3.73
CA ALA A 183 -6.76 -16.37 4.66
C ALA A 183 -5.83 -16.49 5.87
N ASP A 184 -4.51 -16.48 5.63
CA ASP A 184 -3.51 -16.53 6.70
C ASP A 184 -3.58 -15.30 7.61
N LEU A 185 -3.71 -14.10 7.02
CA LEU A 185 -3.85 -12.85 7.77
C LEU A 185 -5.13 -12.81 8.63
N VAL A 186 -6.23 -13.37 8.12
CA VAL A 186 -7.49 -13.49 8.85
C VAL A 186 -7.35 -14.49 9.99
N ALA A 187 -6.66 -15.61 9.77
CA ALA A 187 -6.45 -16.65 10.77
C ALA A 187 -5.53 -16.20 11.91
N ASP A 188 -4.50 -15.41 11.60
CA ASP A 188 -3.56 -14.85 12.57
C ASP A 188 -4.13 -13.64 13.34
N SER A 189 -5.25 -13.08 12.89
CA SER A 189 -5.90 -11.98 13.60
C SER A 189 -6.48 -12.50 14.93
N PRO A 190 -6.19 -11.85 16.08
CA PRO A 190 -6.74 -12.29 17.36
C PRO A 190 -8.26 -12.34 17.28
N SER A 191 -8.83 -13.52 17.56
CA SER A 191 -10.28 -13.69 17.64
C SER A 191 -10.84 -12.69 18.64
N LEU A 192 -11.76 -11.84 18.17
CA LEU A 192 -12.51 -10.95 19.08
C LEU A 192 -13.23 -11.82 20.12
N PRO A 193 -13.14 -11.48 21.42
CA PRO A 193 -13.83 -12.26 22.45
C PRO A 193 -15.33 -12.24 22.17
N SER A 194 -15.91 -13.44 22.00
CA SER A 194 -17.33 -13.70 21.78
C SER A 194 -18.14 -13.51 23.06
N THR A 195 -18.10 -12.30 23.61
CA THR A 195 -18.93 -11.87 24.74
C THR A 195 -20.00 -10.91 24.26
N MET A 196 -21.05 -11.47 23.68
CA MET A 196 -22.38 -10.87 23.76
C MET A 196 -23.43 -11.99 23.91
N GLY A 197 -23.40 -12.61 25.09
CA GLY A 197 -24.60 -13.26 25.62
C GLY A 197 -25.55 -12.17 26.11
N GLY A 198 -26.65 -11.99 25.38
CA GLY A 198 -27.84 -11.28 25.84
C GLY A 198 -27.88 -9.79 25.52
N PHE A 199 -28.54 -9.43 24.41
CA PHE A 199 -29.60 -8.43 24.45
C PHE A 199 -30.62 -8.75 23.35
N GLY A 200 -31.88 -8.79 23.76
CA GLY A 200 -32.98 -9.42 23.04
C GLY A 200 -33.43 -8.70 21.77
N GLN A 201 -34.21 -9.47 21.01
CA GLN A 201 -35.23 -9.02 20.07
C GLN A 201 -35.78 -7.62 20.38
N VAL A 202 -35.65 -6.71 19.41
CA VAL A 202 -36.71 -5.76 19.08
C VAL A 202 -36.84 -5.72 17.55
N MET A 203 -38.02 -6.09 17.08
CA MET A 203 -38.46 -6.06 15.69
C MET A 203 -38.78 -4.63 15.22
N GLY A 204 -38.51 -4.37 13.93
CA GLY A 204 -39.38 -3.53 13.09
C GLY A 204 -38.74 -2.31 12.41
N GLY A 205 -38.77 -2.31 11.06
CA GLY A 205 -38.71 -1.07 10.25
C GLY A 205 -37.73 -1.12 9.08
N ALA A 206 -38.23 -1.44 7.90
CA ALA A 206 -37.46 -1.48 6.64
C ALA A 206 -37.20 -0.08 6.06
N ALA A 207 -35.98 0.13 5.53
CA ALA A 207 -35.71 1.00 4.38
C ALA A 207 -34.43 0.50 3.69
N ALA A 208 -34.56 0.09 2.43
CA ALA A 208 -33.48 -0.47 1.63
C ALA A 208 -32.49 0.62 1.17
N ALA A 209 -31.20 0.39 1.44
CA ALA A 209 -30.06 1.14 0.90
C ALA A 209 -29.13 0.15 0.18
N PRO A 210 -28.38 0.59 -0.86
CA PRO A 210 -27.63 -0.32 -1.72
C PRO A 210 -26.55 -1.07 -0.93
N THR A 211 -26.58 -2.39 -1.05
CA THR A 211 -25.71 -3.34 -0.37
C THR A 211 -24.31 -3.35 -1.01
N THR A 212 -23.47 -2.36 -0.69
CA THR A 212 -22.01 -2.55 -0.69
C THR A 212 -21.65 -3.19 0.65
N THR A 213 -21.57 -4.52 0.67
CA THR A 213 -21.11 -5.26 1.84
C THR A 213 -19.67 -4.85 2.14
N ALA A 214 -19.49 -4.05 3.18
CA ALA A 214 -18.17 -3.79 3.76
C ALA A 214 -17.49 -5.12 4.08
N SER A 215 -16.19 -5.21 3.82
CA SER A 215 -15.38 -6.39 4.17
C SER A 215 -15.64 -6.76 5.64
N PRO A 216 -15.96 -8.03 5.95
CA PRO A 216 -16.12 -8.50 7.33
C PRO A 216 -14.90 -8.15 8.21
N LEU A 217 -13.71 -8.07 7.61
CA LEU A 217 -12.47 -7.67 8.27
C LEU A 217 -12.46 -6.18 8.64
N ALA A 218 -12.92 -5.31 7.73
CA ALA A 218 -13.02 -3.87 7.98
C ALA A 218 -14.09 -3.56 9.04
N ALA A 219 -15.20 -4.28 9.03
CA ALA A 219 -16.23 -4.19 10.06
C ALA A 219 -15.76 -4.72 11.42
N ALA A 220 -14.99 -5.81 11.44
CA ALA A 220 -14.39 -6.37 12.66
C ALA A 220 -13.33 -5.43 13.25
N PHE A 221 -12.49 -4.82 12.41
CA PHE A 221 -11.47 -3.86 12.83
C PHE A 221 -12.09 -2.57 13.41
N ALA A 222 -13.11 -2.02 12.74
CA ALA A 222 -13.81 -0.82 13.21
C ALA A 222 -14.51 -1.01 14.58
N ARG A 223 -14.99 -2.24 14.87
CA ARG A 223 -15.63 -2.61 16.14
C ARG A 223 -14.63 -2.91 17.25
N ALA A 224 -13.57 -3.67 16.96
CA ALA A 224 -12.48 -3.95 17.91
C ALA A 224 -11.82 -2.66 18.45
N TRP A 225 -11.81 -1.61 17.62
CA TRP A 225 -11.30 -0.30 17.96
C TRP A 225 -12.21 0.52 18.87
N THR A 226 -13.53 0.42 18.71
CA THR A 226 -14.50 1.18 19.51
C THR A 226 -14.58 0.65 20.95
N ASP A 227 -14.32 -0.64 21.14
CA ASP A 227 -14.41 -1.32 22.45
C ASP A 227 -13.09 -1.35 23.24
N GLY A 228 -12.01 -0.75 22.71
CA GLY A 228 -10.75 -0.56 23.44
C GLY A 228 -9.93 -1.83 23.76
N GLN A 229 -10.19 -2.94 23.06
CA GLN A 229 -9.63 -4.27 23.40
C GLN A 229 -8.34 -4.68 22.67
N LEU A 230 -7.76 -3.85 21.79
CA LEU A 230 -6.53 -4.20 21.06
C LEU A 230 -5.27 -3.71 21.80
N CYS A 231 -4.52 -4.67 22.37
CA CYS A 231 -3.19 -4.46 22.95
C CYS A 231 -2.09 -4.53 21.86
N SER A 232 -1.02 -3.76 22.04
CA SER A 232 -0.18 -3.18 20.98
C SER A 232 0.84 -4.10 20.28
N THR A 233 0.68 -5.41 20.27
CA THR A 233 1.75 -6.34 19.82
C THR A 233 1.39 -7.30 18.68
N GLN A 234 0.19 -7.24 18.10
CA GLN A 234 -0.23 -8.20 17.06
C GLN A 234 -0.36 -7.66 15.62
N VAL A 235 0.13 -6.45 15.32
CA VAL A 235 0.04 -5.87 13.95
C VAL A 235 1.40 -5.82 13.22
N LEU A 236 2.42 -6.51 13.73
CA LEU A 236 3.75 -6.54 13.10
C LEU A 236 4.14 -7.93 12.63
N ALA A 237 3.52 -8.36 11.53
CA ALA A 237 4.05 -9.39 10.65
C ALA A 237 3.66 -9.10 9.19
N THR A 238 3.98 -7.90 8.69
CA THR A 238 3.86 -7.61 7.26
C THR A 238 5.02 -8.26 6.51
N ILE A 239 4.71 -9.45 5.97
CA ILE A 239 5.19 -10.05 4.73
C ILE A 239 6.54 -9.51 4.23
N ASP A 240 7.60 -10.28 4.51
CA ASP A 240 8.87 -10.15 3.81
C ASP A 240 8.67 -10.46 2.31
N LEU A 241 8.68 -9.43 1.46
CA LEU A 241 8.57 -9.53 0.00
C LEU A 241 9.87 -9.13 -0.72
N ASP A 242 10.96 -8.89 0.02
CA ASP A 242 12.24 -8.38 -0.49
C ASP A 242 13.40 -9.39 -0.33
N SER A 243 13.13 -10.69 -0.42
CA SER A 243 14.19 -11.70 -0.63
C SER A 243 14.66 -11.73 -2.09
N ASP A 244 15.19 -10.63 -2.60
CA ASP A 244 15.83 -10.54 -3.93
C ASP A 244 17.27 -11.13 -3.94
N SER A 245 17.64 -11.97 -2.95
CA SER A 245 18.99 -12.56 -2.87
C SER A 245 19.10 -14.05 -3.24
N GLU A 246 18.01 -14.77 -3.53
CA GLU A 246 18.08 -16.23 -3.74
C GLU A 246 18.03 -16.70 -5.22
N LEU A 247 17.83 -15.81 -6.19
CA LEU A 247 17.68 -16.22 -7.61
C LEU A 247 18.87 -15.88 -8.54
N LEU A 248 20.03 -15.51 -7.99
CA LEU A 248 21.27 -15.34 -8.76
C LEU A 248 22.31 -16.45 -8.53
N HIS A 249 21.95 -17.58 -7.92
CA HIS A 249 22.88 -18.70 -7.67
C HIS A 249 22.50 -20.04 -8.31
N SER A 250 21.49 -20.11 -9.19
CA SER A 250 21.13 -21.36 -9.88
C SER A 250 21.26 -21.36 -11.40
N ALA A 251 21.95 -20.38 -11.99
CA ALA A 251 22.25 -20.39 -13.43
C ALA A 251 23.73 -20.04 -13.67
N GLY A 252 24.58 -21.07 -13.75
CA GLY A 252 25.99 -20.91 -14.06
C GLY A 252 26.91 -22.00 -13.50
N GLN A 253 26.66 -23.27 -13.81
CA GLN A 253 27.72 -24.29 -13.74
C GLN A 253 28.34 -24.41 -15.13
N GLY A 254 29.56 -23.89 -15.27
CA GLY A 254 30.39 -24.02 -16.47
C GLY A 254 31.70 -23.23 -16.34
N ALA A 255 32.81 -23.96 -16.13
CA ALA A 255 34.22 -23.57 -16.31
C ALA A 255 34.93 -22.69 -15.24
N MET A 256 35.51 -23.39 -14.25
CA MET A 256 36.88 -23.31 -13.68
C MET A 256 37.73 -22.01 -13.82
N ALA A 257 38.07 -21.39 -12.68
CA ALA A 257 39.43 -21.24 -12.10
C ALA A 257 39.66 -19.88 -11.38
N GLY A 258 40.03 -19.93 -10.09
CA GLY A 258 40.55 -18.78 -9.31
C GLY A 258 39.90 -18.61 -7.93
N GLU A 259 40.49 -19.24 -6.91
CA GLU A 259 39.98 -19.29 -5.52
C GLU A 259 40.03 -17.96 -4.75
N SER A 260 38.97 -17.68 -4.00
CA SER A 260 38.95 -16.84 -2.79
C SER A 260 37.92 -17.42 -1.81
N PRO A 261 38.14 -17.35 -0.48
CA PRO A 261 37.48 -18.25 0.47
C PRO A 261 36.00 -17.89 0.71
N PRO A 262 35.14 -18.85 1.05
CA PRO A 262 33.70 -18.64 1.15
C PRO A 262 33.32 -17.83 2.40
N LYS A 263 32.45 -16.83 2.23
CA LYS A 263 31.82 -16.08 3.33
C LYS A 263 30.82 -16.97 4.05
N ARG A 264 30.98 -17.09 5.38
CA ARG A 264 30.10 -17.84 6.31
C ARG A 264 28.63 -17.47 6.13
N GLY A 265 27.79 -18.46 5.85
CA GLY A 265 26.33 -18.35 5.86
C GLY A 265 25.79 -18.08 7.27
N LYS A 266 24.86 -17.14 7.40
CA LYS A 266 24.14 -16.88 8.65
C LYS A 266 22.88 -17.76 8.68
N ARG A 267 22.93 -18.80 9.53
CA ARG A 267 21.76 -19.56 9.99
C ARG A 267 21.05 -18.72 11.06
N TRP A 268 19.77 -18.37 10.86
CA TRP A 268 18.98 -17.65 11.86
C TRP A 268 18.05 -18.61 12.59
N GLN A 269 18.14 -18.60 13.93
CA GLN A 269 17.25 -19.32 14.83
C GLN A 269 15.95 -18.52 15.04
N ARG A 270 14.81 -19.22 15.09
CA ARG A 270 13.53 -18.70 15.60
C ARG A 270 13.72 -18.27 17.06
N VAL A 271 13.50 -17.00 17.36
CA VAL A 271 13.30 -16.54 18.74
C VAL A 271 11.80 -16.53 19.00
N ALA A 272 11.34 -17.46 19.83
CA ALA A 272 9.99 -17.42 20.39
C ALA A 272 9.91 -16.27 21.40
N LEU A 273 8.97 -15.34 21.21
CA LEU A 273 8.65 -14.32 22.20
C LEU A 273 7.79 -14.96 23.29
N GLN A 274 8.35 -15.04 24.49
CA GLN A 274 7.68 -15.51 25.70
C GLN A 274 6.83 -14.36 26.26
N GLU A 275 5.56 -14.64 26.53
CA GLU A 275 4.58 -13.68 27.06
C GLU A 275 5.07 -13.06 28.38
N ALA A 276 5.25 -11.75 28.40
CA ALA A 276 5.33 -10.98 29.63
C ALA A 276 4.02 -10.22 29.79
N ALA A 277 3.12 -10.77 30.60
CA ALA A 277 1.93 -10.08 31.07
C ALA A 277 2.34 -8.84 31.87
N CYS A 278 1.75 -7.68 31.59
CA CYS A 278 1.81 -6.52 32.47
C CYS A 278 0.42 -5.93 32.68
N ARG A 279 0.14 -5.73 33.97
CA ARG A 279 -1.03 -5.11 34.59
C ARG A 279 -1.09 -3.60 34.30
#